data_AF-A0A962YSU7-F1
#
_entry.id   AF-A0A962YSU7-F1
#
_cell.length_a   1.000
_cell.length_b   1.000
_cell.length_c   1.000
_cell.angle_alpha   90.00
_cell.angle_beta   90.00
_cell.angle_gamma   90.00
#
_symmetry.space_group_name_H-M   'P 1'
#
loop_
_entity.id
_entity.type
_entity.pdbx_description
1 polymer ?
#
loop_
_entity_poly.entity_id
_entity_poly.type
_entity_poly.pdbx_seq_one_letter_code
_entity_poly.pdbx_strand_id
1 'polypeptide(L)'
;MRRERWWKLWTGVITLAVLAAPWIAEPAASRAGLEDWKVVMLPAPPFRHHGSVSPQATAIHRLTLKRIDAKPNRITDVNRWFEANGLALPTHEVPNPFQNQPGNLPKFVPEKFNNQPLVKAIRCQEAVLLVYGADFSDGRYLIALDATSGEFLYGFDFLRYAYPPTFTGRDRDFVRQQLKWAWWENGVLYVSHAHNTYARASGGLNAYLTALDTASGAMLWRSQPLVSNAANFELIGDTIIAGYGFTAEPDYLYLLDKKTGAVYERIKLKSGPEFIIPKGDHLYVRTYNTDYRFRVESR
;
A
#
# COMPACT_ATOMS: atom_id res chain seq x y z
N MET A 1 -54.12 -59.84 -34.15
CA MET A 1 -54.33 -58.53 -33.50
C MET A 1 -52.95 -57.90 -33.25
N ARG A 2 -52.67 -56.75 -33.91
CA ARG A 2 -51.47 -55.86 -33.89
C ARG A 2 -51.02 -55.60 -35.34
N ARG A 3 -51.63 -54.62 -36.03
CA ARG A 3 -51.28 -53.18 -36.10
C ARG A 3 -49.93 -52.92 -36.77
N GLU A 4 -50.01 -52.66 -38.08
CA GLU A 4 -49.02 -51.95 -38.90
C GLU A 4 -49.19 -50.42 -38.74
N ARG A 5 -48.10 -49.67 -38.93
CA ARG A 5 -47.97 -48.42 -39.72
C ARG A 5 -46.62 -47.77 -39.40
N TRP A 6 -45.63 -47.84 -40.30
CA TRP A 6 -45.40 -46.97 -41.48
C TRP A 6 -44.97 -45.54 -41.13
N TRP A 7 -43.74 -45.22 -41.53
CA TRP A 7 -43.09 -43.91 -41.49
C TRP A 7 -43.69 -42.97 -42.54
N LYS A 8 -43.83 -41.69 -42.17
CA LYS A 8 -43.83 -40.57 -43.13
C LYS A 8 -42.96 -39.43 -42.59
N LEU A 9 -42.11 -38.93 -43.47
CA LEU A 9 -41.22 -37.79 -43.33
C LEU A 9 -41.99 -36.50 -43.02
N TRP A 10 -41.43 -35.67 -42.13
CA TRP A 10 -41.70 -34.24 -42.09
C TRP A 10 -40.38 -33.48 -42.24
N THR A 11 -40.30 -32.72 -43.33
CA THR A 11 -39.31 -31.68 -43.61
C THR A 11 -39.50 -30.51 -42.64
N GLY A 12 -38.48 -30.20 -41.84
CA GLY A 12 -38.42 -29.01 -41.00
C GLY A 12 -37.16 -28.22 -41.32
N VAL A 13 -37.35 -27.03 -41.93
CA VAL A 13 -36.32 -26.02 -42.12
C VAL A 13 -35.86 -25.53 -40.75
N ILE A 14 -34.58 -25.71 -40.41
CA ILE A 14 -33.98 -25.10 -39.23
C ILE A 14 -33.48 -23.72 -39.63
N THR A 15 -34.24 -22.69 -39.27
CA THR A 15 -33.78 -21.30 -39.32
C THR A 15 -32.77 -21.13 -38.19
N LEU A 16 -31.49 -20.95 -38.52
CA LEU A 16 -30.48 -20.51 -37.54
C LEU A 16 -30.80 -19.07 -37.13
N ALA A 17 -31.41 -18.90 -35.96
CA ALA A 17 -31.48 -17.59 -35.32
C ALA A 17 -30.09 -17.29 -34.73
N VAL A 18 -29.30 -16.47 -35.43
CA VAL A 18 -28.12 -15.83 -34.85
C VAL A 18 -28.62 -14.82 -33.82
N LEU A 19 -28.66 -15.23 -32.56
CA LEU A 19 -28.78 -14.29 -31.44
C LEU A 19 -27.49 -13.47 -31.41
N ALA A 20 -27.54 -12.27 -31.98
CA ALA A 20 -26.54 -11.24 -31.72
C ALA A 20 -26.60 -10.92 -30.23
N ALA A 21 -25.65 -11.45 -29.46
CA ALA A 21 -25.43 -11.01 -28.10
C ALA A 21 -25.15 -9.50 -28.14
N PRO A 22 -25.88 -8.67 -27.36
CA PRO A 22 -25.54 -7.26 -27.28
C PRO A 22 -24.10 -7.16 -26.77
N TRP A 23 -23.26 -6.47 -27.55
CA TRP A 23 -21.96 -6.04 -27.09
C TRP A 23 -22.18 -5.29 -25.79
N ILE A 24 -21.71 -5.85 -24.66
CA ILE A 24 -21.58 -5.08 -23.44
C ILE A 24 -20.52 -4.04 -23.78
N ALA A 25 -20.96 -2.82 -24.07
CA ALA A 25 -20.08 -1.67 -24.13
C ALA A 25 -19.33 -1.62 -22.80
N GLU A 26 -18.00 -1.55 -22.85
CA GLU A 26 -17.20 -1.21 -21.68
C GLU A 26 -17.84 0.04 -21.05
N PRO A 27 -18.11 0.06 -19.72
CA PRO A 27 -18.66 1.25 -19.10
C PRO A 27 -17.72 2.41 -19.43
N ALA A 28 -18.25 3.40 -20.14
CA ALA A 28 -17.51 4.60 -20.45
C ALA A 28 -17.09 5.22 -19.11
N ALA A 29 -15.80 5.10 -18.80
CA ALA A 29 -15.22 5.73 -17.62
C ALA A 29 -15.71 7.18 -17.58
N SER A 30 -16.28 7.59 -16.46
CA SER A 30 -16.57 8.99 -16.17
C SER A 30 -15.24 9.75 -16.29
N ARG A 31 -15.01 10.37 -17.44
CA ARG A 31 -13.79 11.14 -17.75
C ARG A 31 -13.94 12.54 -17.18
N ALA A 32 -14.08 12.65 -15.86
CA ALA A 32 -13.64 13.87 -15.20
C ALA A 32 -12.16 14.06 -15.61
N GLY A 33 -11.84 15.23 -16.16
CA GLY A 33 -10.46 15.52 -16.53
C GLY A 33 -9.58 15.48 -15.28
N LEU A 34 -8.27 15.30 -15.45
CA LEU A 34 -7.31 15.36 -14.32
C LEU A 34 -7.45 16.68 -13.53
N GLU A 35 -7.85 17.74 -14.22
CA GLU A 35 -8.15 19.07 -13.72
C GLU A 35 -9.37 19.15 -12.78
N ASP A 36 -10.31 18.21 -12.88
CA ASP A 36 -11.53 18.16 -12.06
C ASP A 36 -11.31 17.42 -10.73
N TRP A 37 -10.15 16.75 -10.58
CA TRP A 37 -9.84 15.97 -9.39
C TRP A 37 -9.60 16.87 -8.19
N LYS A 38 -10.55 16.85 -7.25
CA LYS A 38 -10.47 17.62 -6.00
C LYS A 38 -9.49 16.98 -5.03
N VAL A 39 -8.22 17.36 -5.15
CA VAL A 39 -7.17 16.96 -4.21
C VAL A 39 -7.18 17.88 -2.98
N VAL A 40 -7.33 17.29 -1.80
CA VAL A 40 -7.40 18.03 -0.52
C VAL A 40 -6.01 18.13 0.10
N MET A 41 -5.54 19.35 0.36
CA MET A 41 -4.34 19.56 1.17
C MET A 41 -4.61 19.28 2.63
N LEU A 42 -3.93 18.26 3.17
CA LEU A 42 -4.11 17.86 4.56
C LEU A 42 -3.47 18.87 5.51
N PRO A 43 -4.05 19.08 6.72
CA PRO A 43 -3.42 19.89 7.76
C PRO A 43 -2.07 19.28 8.20
N ALA A 44 -1.21 20.10 8.83
CA ALA A 44 0.04 19.59 9.36
C ALA A 44 -0.23 18.55 10.46
N PRO A 45 0.43 17.38 10.43
CA PRO A 45 0.24 16.37 11.46
C PRO A 45 0.93 16.79 12.77
N PRO A 46 0.46 16.30 13.92
CA PRO A 46 1.29 16.29 15.12
C PRO A 46 2.50 15.38 14.90
N PHE A 47 3.63 15.73 15.51
CA PHE A 47 4.88 14.96 15.33
C PHE A 47 5.19 14.01 16.50
N ARG A 48 4.41 14.09 17.58
CA ARG A 48 4.36 13.09 18.65
C ARG A 48 3.18 12.16 18.42
N HIS A 49 3.20 10.99 19.07
CA HIS A 49 2.08 10.05 19.02
C HIS A 49 0.77 10.78 19.33
N HIS A 50 -0.20 10.63 18.45
CA HIS A 50 -1.52 11.23 18.57
C HIS A 50 -2.55 10.16 18.24
N GLY A 51 -3.15 9.58 19.27
CA GLY A 51 -4.26 8.65 19.12
C GLY A 51 -5.55 9.32 19.55
N SER A 52 -6.65 9.09 18.82
CA SER A 52 -7.96 9.19 19.42
C SER A 52 -8.09 8.09 20.46
N VAL A 53 -7.95 8.43 21.75
CA VAL A 53 -8.42 7.55 22.82
C VAL A 53 -9.94 7.60 22.76
N SER A 54 -10.56 6.74 21.96
CA SER A 54 -11.98 6.48 22.17
C SER A 54 -12.09 5.79 23.54
N PRO A 55 -12.86 6.32 24.51
CA PRO A 55 -13.07 5.69 25.81
C PRO A 55 -13.70 4.29 25.70
N GLN A 56 -14.17 3.91 24.51
CA GLN A 56 -14.79 2.63 24.17
C GLN A 56 -13.91 1.78 23.26
N ALA A 57 -12.59 1.93 23.29
CA ALA A 57 -11.67 1.07 22.53
C ALA A 57 -11.87 -0.39 22.94
N THR A 58 -12.68 -1.11 22.16
CA THR A 58 -12.93 -2.54 22.33
C THR A 58 -11.60 -3.28 22.23
N ALA A 59 -11.41 -4.33 23.03
CA ALA A 59 -10.25 -5.20 22.92
C ALA A 59 -10.03 -5.60 21.45
N ILE A 60 -8.80 -5.42 20.96
CA ILE A 60 -8.41 -5.86 19.62
C ILE A 60 -7.97 -7.32 19.65
N HIS A 61 -8.20 -8.03 18.54
CA HIS A 61 -7.63 -9.36 18.34
C HIS A 61 -6.15 -9.20 17.97
N ARG A 62 -5.29 -9.23 18.98
CA ARG A 62 -3.85 -9.03 18.80
C ARG A 62 -3.25 -10.22 18.09
N LEU A 63 -2.44 -9.93 17.08
CA LEU A 63 -1.58 -10.93 16.49
C LEU A 63 -0.32 -11.10 17.35
N THR A 64 0.28 -12.27 17.22
CA THR A 64 1.64 -12.54 17.67
C THR A 64 2.43 -13.17 16.54
N LEU A 65 3.72 -12.88 16.51
CA LEU A 65 4.63 -13.42 15.51
C LEU A 65 5.62 -14.36 16.17
N LYS A 66 5.49 -15.66 15.87
CA LYS A 66 6.45 -16.66 16.32
C LYS A 66 7.53 -16.84 15.27
N ARG A 67 8.76 -16.42 15.58
CA ARG A 67 9.89 -16.58 14.65
C ARG A 67 10.12 -18.07 14.37
N ILE A 68 10.09 -18.43 13.09
CA ILE A 68 10.40 -19.78 12.61
C ILE A 68 11.89 -19.87 12.30
N ASP A 69 12.40 -18.95 11.49
CA ASP A 69 13.81 -18.91 11.12
C ASP A 69 14.30 -17.49 10.78
N ALA A 70 15.62 -17.34 10.74
CA ALA A 70 16.33 -16.13 10.36
C ALA A 70 17.64 -16.53 9.65
N LYS A 71 17.77 -16.22 8.36
CA LYS A 71 18.88 -16.66 7.51
C LYS A 71 19.58 -15.45 6.89
N PRO A 72 20.92 -15.39 6.87
CA PRO A 72 21.62 -14.36 6.10
C PRO A 72 21.22 -14.40 4.62
N ASN A 73 21.11 -13.23 3.99
CA ASN A 73 20.82 -13.08 2.57
C ASN A 73 21.96 -12.36 1.83
N ARG A 74 21.88 -12.26 0.50
CA ARG A 74 22.72 -11.33 -0.25
C ARG A 74 21.92 -10.06 -0.48
N ILE A 75 22.45 -8.90 -0.10
CA ILE A 75 21.75 -7.61 -0.23
C ILE A 75 21.14 -7.40 -1.64
N THR A 76 21.83 -7.88 -2.69
CA THR A 76 21.43 -7.71 -4.10
C THR A 76 20.46 -8.76 -4.65
N ASP A 77 20.05 -9.77 -3.87
CA ASP A 77 19.23 -10.90 -4.36
C ASP A 77 17.71 -10.74 -4.20
N VAL A 78 17.23 -9.50 -4.06
CA VAL A 78 15.81 -9.17 -3.80
C VAL A 78 14.86 -9.90 -4.75
N ASN A 79 15.03 -9.80 -6.07
CA ASN A 79 14.14 -10.45 -7.04
C ASN A 79 14.12 -11.98 -6.88
N ARG A 80 15.29 -12.58 -6.67
CA ARG A 80 15.42 -14.02 -6.41
C ARG A 80 14.70 -14.42 -5.11
N TRP A 81 14.75 -13.59 -4.08
CA TRP A 81 14.03 -13.82 -2.83
C TRP A 81 12.52 -13.80 -3.03
N PHE A 82 11.99 -12.83 -3.81
CA PHE A 82 10.57 -12.80 -4.19
C PHE A 82 10.18 -14.06 -4.97
N GLU A 83 10.92 -14.42 -6.01
CA GLU A 83 10.66 -15.60 -6.85
C GLU A 83 10.71 -16.91 -6.06
N ALA A 84 11.77 -17.14 -5.29
CA ALA A 84 11.98 -18.38 -4.55
C ALA A 84 10.91 -18.63 -3.48
N ASN A 85 10.31 -17.58 -2.95
CA ASN A 85 9.23 -17.67 -1.97
C ASN A 85 7.84 -17.51 -2.60
N GLY A 86 7.76 -17.26 -3.92
CA GLY A 86 6.52 -16.96 -4.64
C GLY A 86 5.75 -15.81 -4.00
N LEU A 87 6.45 -14.71 -3.74
CA LEU A 87 5.93 -13.49 -3.13
C LEU A 87 5.69 -12.43 -4.21
N ALA A 88 4.79 -11.50 -3.95
CA ALA A 88 4.61 -10.30 -4.76
C ALA A 88 4.02 -9.20 -3.89
N LEU A 89 4.35 -7.95 -4.20
CA LEU A 89 3.61 -6.82 -3.67
C LEU A 89 2.34 -6.60 -4.51
N PRO A 90 1.26 -6.09 -3.91
CA PRO A 90 0.05 -5.74 -4.63
C PRO A 90 0.26 -4.41 -5.37
N THR A 91 1.16 -4.36 -6.35
CA THR A 91 1.47 -3.13 -7.10
C THR A 91 1.47 -3.38 -8.60
N HIS A 92 1.03 -2.38 -9.36
CA HIS A 92 1.38 -2.30 -10.77
C HIS A 92 2.81 -1.79 -10.91
N GLU A 93 3.51 -2.30 -11.90
CA GLU A 93 4.82 -1.81 -12.31
C GLU A 93 4.64 -0.47 -13.02
N VAL A 94 5.23 0.57 -12.44
CA VAL A 94 5.22 1.91 -13.02
C VAL A 94 6.28 1.96 -14.12
N PRO A 95 5.98 2.49 -15.32
CA PRO A 95 6.97 2.66 -16.37
C PRO A 95 8.15 3.50 -15.88
N ASN A 96 9.36 2.98 -16.08
CA ASN A 96 10.58 3.67 -15.71
C ASN A 96 11.58 3.65 -16.88
N PRO A 97 11.70 4.76 -17.63
CA PRO A 97 12.59 4.83 -18.79
C PRO A 97 14.08 4.72 -18.39
N PHE A 98 14.45 5.08 -17.16
CA PHE A 98 15.83 4.97 -16.68
C PHE A 98 16.26 3.52 -16.43
N GLN A 99 15.30 2.61 -16.26
CA GLN A 99 15.53 1.19 -15.99
C GLN A 99 15.07 0.29 -17.15
N ASN A 100 14.64 0.89 -18.27
CA ASN A 100 14.04 0.18 -19.40
C ASN A 100 12.86 -0.74 -18.98
N GLN A 101 12.07 -0.27 -18.01
CA GLN A 101 10.89 -0.98 -17.51
C GLN A 101 9.64 -0.39 -18.18
N PRO A 102 8.92 -1.16 -19.01
CA PRO A 102 7.74 -0.66 -19.71
C PRO A 102 6.52 -0.45 -18.80
N GLY A 103 6.49 -1.07 -17.63
CA GLY A 103 5.35 -1.02 -16.70
C GLY A 103 4.15 -1.87 -17.14
N ASN A 104 3.12 -1.93 -16.29
CA ASN A 104 1.89 -2.68 -16.54
C ASN A 104 0.64 -1.97 -15.98
N LEU A 105 0.63 -0.64 -16.07
CA LEU A 105 -0.46 0.19 -15.57
C LEU A 105 -1.77 -0.07 -16.34
N PRO A 106 -2.93 -0.05 -15.65
CA PRO A 106 -4.22 0.04 -16.31
C PRO A 106 -4.30 1.30 -17.18
N LYS A 107 -4.99 1.23 -18.32
CA LYS A 107 -5.07 2.35 -19.29
C LYS A 107 -5.63 3.65 -18.72
N PHE A 108 -6.45 3.56 -17.67
CA PHE A 108 -7.04 4.73 -17.01
C PHE A 108 -6.09 5.41 -16.02
N VAL A 109 -4.96 4.79 -15.67
CA VAL A 109 -4.01 5.34 -14.71
C VAL A 109 -3.15 6.40 -15.40
N PRO A 110 -3.18 7.65 -14.92
CA PRO A 110 -2.32 8.69 -15.47
C PRO A 110 -0.90 8.54 -14.94
N GLU A 111 0.09 8.55 -15.84
CA GLU A 111 1.51 8.50 -15.49
C GLU A 111 2.04 9.80 -14.87
N LYS A 112 1.27 10.89 -14.94
CA LYS A 112 1.62 12.19 -14.34
C LYS A 112 0.39 12.87 -13.75
N PHE A 113 0.62 13.60 -12.66
CA PHE A 113 -0.36 14.50 -12.06
C PHE A 113 0.34 15.79 -11.64
N ASN A 114 -0.19 16.96 -11.99
CA ASN A 114 0.46 18.26 -11.72
C ASN A 114 1.94 18.32 -12.14
N ASN A 115 2.26 17.77 -13.32
CA ASN A 115 3.61 17.66 -13.86
C ASN A 115 4.60 16.84 -13.01
N GLN A 116 4.11 16.06 -12.05
CA GLN A 116 4.89 15.13 -11.23
C GLN A 116 4.68 13.69 -11.74
N PRO A 117 5.76 12.89 -11.92
CA PRO A 117 5.64 11.50 -12.31
C PRO A 117 4.90 10.66 -11.26
N LEU A 118 4.20 9.64 -11.75
CA LEU A 118 3.73 8.52 -10.93
C LEU A 118 4.96 7.78 -10.40
N VAL A 119 4.98 7.58 -9.09
CA VAL A 119 6.05 6.88 -8.36
C VAL A 119 5.63 5.47 -8.00
N LYS A 120 4.35 5.28 -7.67
CA LYS A 120 3.82 3.97 -7.25
C LYS A 120 2.34 3.85 -7.59
N ALA A 121 1.93 2.65 -8.01
CA ALA A 121 0.53 2.27 -8.17
C ALA A 121 0.25 1.01 -7.33
N ILE A 122 -0.44 1.17 -6.22
CA ILE A 122 -0.76 0.11 -5.25
C ILE A 122 -2.19 -0.38 -5.51
N ARG A 123 -2.37 -1.68 -5.67
CA ARG A 123 -3.67 -2.35 -5.76
C ARG A 123 -4.22 -2.60 -4.35
N CYS A 124 -5.30 -1.91 -4.01
CA CYS A 124 -6.22 -2.30 -2.94
C CYS A 124 -7.41 -3.04 -3.57
N GLN A 125 -8.21 -3.75 -2.78
CA GLN A 125 -9.29 -4.61 -3.32
C GLN A 125 -10.22 -3.87 -4.28
N GLU A 126 -10.65 -2.65 -3.92
CA GLU A 126 -11.62 -1.86 -4.68
C GLU A 126 -10.99 -0.61 -5.33
N ALA A 127 -9.70 -0.35 -5.11
CA ALA A 127 -9.05 0.85 -5.59
C ALA A 127 -7.61 0.63 -6.06
N VAL A 128 -7.16 1.50 -6.95
CA VAL A 128 -5.73 1.70 -7.22
C VAL A 128 -5.29 3.01 -6.57
N LEU A 129 -4.36 2.92 -5.62
CA LEU A 129 -3.75 4.07 -4.97
C LEU A 129 -2.50 4.49 -5.75
N LEU A 130 -2.52 5.72 -6.24
CA LEU A 130 -1.50 6.33 -7.08
C LEU A 130 -0.72 7.35 -6.28
N VAL A 131 0.59 7.17 -6.19
CA VAL A 131 1.50 8.07 -5.48
C VAL A 131 2.30 8.86 -6.50
N TYR A 132 2.23 10.19 -6.44
CA TYR A 132 3.00 11.08 -7.33
C TYR A 132 3.99 11.91 -6.51
N GLY A 133 5.14 12.22 -7.11
CA GLY A 133 6.21 12.97 -6.45
C GLY A 133 7.12 13.66 -7.45
N ALA A 134 8.04 14.51 -6.97
CA ALA A 134 8.95 15.26 -7.84
C ALA A 134 9.85 14.36 -8.71
N ASP A 135 10.16 13.15 -8.22
CA ASP A 135 10.92 12.11 -8.89
C ASP A 135 10.51 10.72 -8.37
N PHE A 136 11.12 9.65 -8.91
CA PHE A 136 10.84 8.25 -8.53
C PHE A 136 11.24 7.85 -7.11
N SER A 137 11.86 8.75 -6.34
CA SER A 137 12.15 8.58 -4.92
C SER A 137 11.18 9.33 -4.02
N ASP A 138 10.38 10.26 -4.55
CA ASP A 138 9.48 11.12 -3.79
C ASP A 138 8.07 10.52 -3.62
N GLY A 139 7.21 11.18 -2.85
CA GLY A 139 5.79 10.88 -2.71
C GLY A 139 5.10 12.01 -1.96
N ARG A 140 4.34 12.84 -2.69
CA ARG A 140 3.58 14.00 -2.17
C ARG A 140 2.09 13.82 -2.33
N TYR A 141 1.62 13.45 -3.52
CA TYR A 141 0.21 13.27 -3.77
C TYR A 141 -0.15 11.81 -3.64
N LEU A 142 -1.32 11.54 -3.08
CA LEU A 142 -1.98 10.24 -3.19
C LEU A 142 -3.34 10.45 -3.82
N ILE A 143 -3.65 9.66 -4.84
CA ILE A 143 -4.95 9.66 -5.53
C ILE A 143 -5.47 8.24 -5.52
N ALA A 144 -6.73 8.05 -5.14
CA ALA A 144 -7.40 6.77 -5.22
C ALA A 144 -8.38 6.78 -6.40
N LEU A 145 -8.25 5.78 -7.26
CA LEU A 145 -9.20 5.51 -8.34
C LEU A 145 -9.90 4.18 -8.07
N ASP A 146 -11.16 4.07 -8.47
CA ASP A 146 -11.84 2.77 -8.53
C ASP A 146 -11.06 1.80 -9.42
N ALA A 147 -10.82 0.59 -8.92
CA ALA A 147 -9.95 -0.36 -9.61
C ALA A 147 -10.51 -0.89 -10.95
N THR A 148 -11.83 -0.75 -11.17
CA THR A 148 -12.52 -1.26 -12.35
C THR A 148 -12.84 -0.15 -13.33
N SER A 149 -13.50 0.91 -12.87
CA SER A 149 -13.98 2.02 -13.72
C SER A 149 -12.91 3.09 -13.96
N GLY A 150 -11.90 3.18 -13.09
CA GLY A 150 -10.93 4.27 -13.09
C GLY A 150 -11.52 5.60 -12.59
N GLU A 151 -12.72 5.58 -11.99
CA GLU A 151 -13.35 6.77 -11.43
C GLU A 151 -12.55 7.32 -10.25
N PHE A 152 -12.42 8.65 -10.17
CA PHE A 152 -11.78 9.32 -9.06
C PHE A 152 -12.58 9.15 -7.77
N LEU A 153 -11.96 8.58 -6.73
CA LEU A 153 -12.59 8.38 -5.42
C LEU A 153 -12.25 9.53 -4.47
N TYR A 154 -10.96 9.80 -4.29
CA TYR A 154 -10.44 10.88 -3.46
C TYR A 154 -8.98 11.16 -3.77
N GLY A 155 -8.46 12.30 -3.29
CA GLY A 155 -7.05 12.65 -3.41
C GLY A 155 -6.57 13.53 -2.27
N PHE A 156 -5.32 13.31 -1.85
CA PHE A 156 -4.66 14.06 -0.78
C PHE A 156 -3.31 14.62 -1.21
N ASP A 157 -3.04 15.86 -0.78
CA ASP A 157 -1.73 16.51 -0.88
C ASP A 157 -1.05 16.50 0.49
N PHE A 158 0.04 15.72 0.59
CA PHE A 158 0.86 15.55 1.79
C PHE A 158 1.97 16.59 1.93
N LEU A 159 1.89 17.75 1.25
CA LEU A 159 2.90 18.82 1.37
C LEU A 159 3.23 19.17 2.83
N ARG A 160 2.23 19.21 3.71
CA ARG A 160 2.42 19.55 5.14
C ARG A 160 2.97 18.41 6.00
N TYR A 161 3.10 17.21 5.44
CA TYR A 161 3.72 16.04 6.07
C TYR A 161 5.20 15.89 5.66
N ALA A 162 5.63 16.65 4.66
CA ALA A 162 6.91 16.45 4.00
C ALA A 162 8.13 16.84 4.85
N TYR A 163 7.97 17.54 5.97
CA TYR A 163 9.09 17.96 6.81
C TYR A 163 8.81 17.76 8.30
N PRO A 164 9.84 17.39 9.10
CA PRO A 164 9.77 17.47 10.54
C PRO A 164 9.69 18.93 11.00
N PRO A 165 9.24 19.21 12.24
CA PRO A 165 9.01 20.58 12.72
C PRO A 165 10.33 21.35 12.91
N THR A 166 11.44 20.63 13.08
CA THR A 166 12.77 21.20 13.30
C THR A 166 13.83 20.32 12.65
N PHE A 167 14.79 20.94 11.98
CA PHE A 167 15.97 20.33 11.37
C PHE A 167 17.01 21.42 11.10
N THR A 168 18.28 21.06 10.89
CA THR A 168 19.30 22.06 10.52
C THR A 168 19.22 22.36 9.03
N GLY A 169 19.58 23.58 8.59
CA GLY A 169 19.55 23.93 7.16
C GLY A 169 20.38 22.99 6.28
N ARG A 170 21.46 22.41 6.83
CA ARG A 170 22.31 21.41 6.13
C ARG A 170 21.60 20.09 5.87
N ASP A 171 20.60 19.75 6.69
CA ASP A 171 19.87 18.49 6.60
C ASP A 171 18.62 18.59 5.72
N ARG A 172 18.27 19.80 5.24
CA ARG A 172 17.00 20.10 4.55
C ARG A 172 16.69 19.11 3.42
N ASP A 173 17.67 18.83 2.58
CA ASP A 173 17.49 17.97 1.40
C ASP A 173 17.33 16.49 1.78
N PHE A 174 17.71 16.12 3.00
CA PHE A 174 17.72 14.73 3.47
C PHE A 174 16.55 14.40 4.41
N VAL A 175 15.99 15.39 5.10
CA VAL A 175 14.90 15.16 6.09
C VAL A 175 13.51 15.26 5.49
N ARG A 176 13.39 15.51 4.18
CA ARG A 176 12.11 15.51 3.51
C ARG A 176 11.50 14.11 3.58
N GLN A 177 10.37 13.99 4.27
CA GLN A 177 9.62 12.74 4.39
C GLN A 177 8.84 12.49 3.10
N GLN A 178 8.83 11.25 2.66
CA GLN A 178 8.18 10.77 1.45
C GLN A 178 7.12 9.74 1.84
N LEU A 179 5.99 9.74 1.13
CA LEU A 179 5.02 8.65 1.24
C LEU A 179 5.66 7.36 0.70
N LYS A 180 5.93 6.39 1.59
CA LYS A 180 6.58 5.12 1.23
C LYS A 180 5.58 4.06 0.78
N TRP A 181 4.46 3.97 1.49
CA TRP A 181 3.43 2.96 1.28
C TRP A 181 2.07 3.47 1.75
N ALA A 182 1.02 2.89 1.20
CA ALA A 182 -0.35 3.20 1.56
C ALA A 182 -1.24 1.96 1.45
N TRP A 183 -2.30 1.92 2.25
CA TRP A 183 -3.37 0.93 2.14
C TRP A 183 -4.69 1.57 2.50
N TRP A 184 -5.76 1.23 1.77
CA TRP A 184 -7.10 1.72 2.03
C TRP A 184 -8.04 0.56 2.36
N GLU A 185 -8.76 0.67 3.45
CA GLU A 185 -9.74 -0.32 3.92
C GLU A 185 -10.85 0.41 4.69
N ASN A 186 -12.12 0.14 4.36
CA ASN A 186 -13.30 0.61 5.11
C ASN A 186 -13.33 2.13 5.38
N GLY A 187 -13.02 2.95 4.36
CA GLY A 187 -13.00 4.40 4.48
C GLY A 187 -11.80 4.98 5.25
N VAL A 188 -10.84 4.13 5.64
CA VAL A 188 -9.61 4.55 6.33
C VAL A 188 -8.41 4.32 5.44
N LEU A 189 -7.67 5.41 5.17
CA LEU A 189 -6.39 5.37 4.49
C LEU A 189 -5.27 5.32 5.53
N TYR A 190 -4.45 4.27 5.46
CA TYR A 190 -3.21 4.13 6.22
C TYR A 190 -2.05 4.51 5.32
N VAL A 191 -1.14 5.35 5.81
CA VAL A 191 0.04 5.81 5.05
C VAL A 191 1.29 5.81 5.91
N SER A 192 2.41 5.42 5.32
CA SER A 192 3.73 5.54 5.96
C SER A 192 4.53 6.68 5.35
N HIS A 193 5.10 7.54 6.20
CA HIS A 193 5.96 8.64 5.79
C HIS A 193 7.34 8.51 6.43
N ALA A 194 8.39 8.57 5.62
CA ALA A 194 9.77 8.51 6.11
C ALA A 194 10.75 9.27 5.21
N HIS A 195 11.81 9.78 5.81
CA HIS A 195 13.02 10.23 5.12
C HIS A 195 14.15 9.21 5.31
N ASN A 196 15.11 9.18 4.37
CA ASN A 196 16.19 8.18 4.30
C ASN A 196 17.52 8.73 4.84
N THR A 197 17.49 9.32 6.03
CA THR A 197 18.70 9.79 6.74
C THR A 197 18.56 9.49 8.23
N TYR A 198 19.64 9.69 8.98
CA TYR A 198 19.69 9.43 10.41
C TYR A 198 18.57 10.16 11.14
N ALA A 199 17.89 9.48 12.08
CA ALA A 199 16.80 10.07 12.86
C ALA A 199 17.23 11.35 13.60
N ARG A 200 18.51 11.44 14.01
CA ARG A 200 19.06 12.65 14.65
C ARG A 200 18.93 13.92 13.78
N ALA A 201 18.93 13.80 12.46
CA ALA A 201 18.82 14.95 11.54
C ALA A 201 17.46 15.66 11.66
N SER A 202 16.43 14.94 12.12
CA SER A 202 15.08 15.45 12.39
C SER A 202 14.72 15.44 13.88
N GLY A 203 15.71 15.32 14.78
CA GLY A 203 15.47 15.22 16.22
C GLY A 203 14.69 13.96 16.64
N GLY A 204 14.75 12.90 15.85
CA GLY A 204 14.01 11.65 16.07
C GLY A 204 12.59 11.65 15.50
N LEU A 205 12.22 12.65 14.69
CA LEU A 205 10.85 12.84 14.20
C LEU A 205 10.72 12.37 12.75
N ASN A 206 10.82 11.05 12.56
CA ASN A 206 10.79 10.36 11.26
C ASN A 206 9.96 9.07 11.32
N ALA A 207 9.63 8.49 10.16
CA ALA A 207 9.19 7.10 9.99
C ALA A 207 7.90 6.77 10.75
N TYR A 208 6.81 7.41 10.33
CA TYR A 208 5.49 7.34 10.96
C TYR A 208 4.51 6.49 10.16
N LEU A 209 3.50 5.96 10.86
CA LEU A 209 2.21 5.57 10.28
C LEU A 209 1.15 6.59 10.64
N THR A 210 0.25 6.88 9.71
CA THR A 210 -0.92 7.75 9.92
C THR A 210 -2.15 7.09 9.34
N ALA A 211 -3.27 7.14 10.08
CA ALA A 211 -4.59 6.79 9.58
C ALA A 211 -5.42 8.05 9.35
N LEU A 212 -6.11 8.10 8.21
CA LEU A 212 -6.93 9.21 7.75
C LEU A 212 -8.31 8.70 7.36
N ASP A 213 -9.35 9.42 7.77
CA ASP A 213 -10.69 9.25 7.23
C ASP A 213 -10.72 9.79 5.80
N THR A 214 -11.12 8.97 4.83
CA THR A 214 -11.05 9.37 3.41
C THR A 214 -12.15 10.34 2.99
N ALA A 215 -13.27 10.38 3.71
CA ALA A 215 -14.39 11.27 3.39
C ALA A 215 -14.09 12.72 3.79
N SER A 216 -13.48 12.93 4.96
CA SER A 216 -13.20 14.27 5.52
C SER A 216 -11.73 14.69 5.38
N GLY A 217 -10.82 13.75 5.18
CA GLY A 217 -9.38 13.97 5.31
C GLY A 217 -8.92 14.14 6.76
N ALA A 218 -9.78 13.89 7.74
CA ALA A 218 -9.43 14.00 9.15
C ALA A 218 -8.43 12.91 9.56
N MET A 219 -7.39 13.29 10.28
CA MET A 219 -6.44 12.35 10.84
C MET A 219 -7.04 11.65 12.07
N LEU A 220 -7.19 10.33 11.97
CA LEU A 220 -7.72 9.49 13.04
C LEU A 220 -6.67 9.25 14.12
N TRP A 221 -5.45 8.92 13.70
CA TRP A 221 -4.29 8.77 14.56
C TRP A 221 -2.98 8.86 13.77
N ARG A 222 -1.89 9.11 14.50
CA ARG A 222 -0.51 8.98 14.04
C ARG A 222 0.33 8.27 15.08
N SER A 223 1.13 7.30 14.63
CA SER A 223 2.02 6.52 15.49
C SER A 223 3.07 7.38 16.17
N GLN A 224 3.77 6.80 17.15
CA GLN A 224 5.06 7.31 17.57
C GLN A 224 6.06 7.28 16.40
N PRO A 225 7.11 8.13 16.40
CA PRO A 225 8.14 8.09 15.37
C PRO A 225 8.97 6.79 15.42
N LEU A 226 9.75 6.56 14.37
CA LEU A 226 10.72 5.46 14.23
C LEU A 226 10.04 4.08 14.22
N VAL A 227 8.92 3.98 13.51
CA VAL A 227 8.10 2.77 13.40
C VAL A 227 8.03 2.23 11.98
N SER A 228 8.03 3.09 10.95
CA SER A 228 7.76 2.66 9.57
C SER A 228 8.62 3.40 8.54
N ASN A 229 9.73 2.78 8.12
CA ASN A 229 10.50 3.20 6.94
C ASN A 229 10.81 2.05 5.96
N ALA A 230 10.30 0.84 6.20
CA ALA A 230 10.30 -0.24 5.23
C ALA A 230 9.55 0.15 3.94
N ALA A 231 9.77 -0.59 2.85
CA ALA A 231 9.14 -0.36 1.56
C ALA A 231 7.61 -0.54 1.60
N ASN A 232 7.11 -1.35 2.54
CA ASN A 232 5.70 -1.56 2.80
C ASN A 232 5.40 -1.84 4.28
N PHE A 233 4.12 -1.76 4.64
CA PHE A 233 3.56 -2.28 5.88
C PHE A 233 2.36 -3.15 5.54
N GLU A 234 1.93 -3.99 6.48
CA GLU A 234 0.87 -4.97 6.27
C GLU A 234 -0.25 -4.85 7.29
N LEU A 235 -1.49 -5.02 6.83
CA LEU A 235 -2.68 -5.05 7.66
C LEU A 235 -3.19 -6.49 7.74
N ILE A 236 -3.26 -7.04 8.95
CA ILE A 236 -3.81 -8.37 9.20
C ILE A 236 -4.74 -8.27 10.39
N GLY A 237 -6.05 -8.40 10.14
CA GLY A 237 -7.09 -8.20 11.15
C GLY A 237 -7.02 -6.81 11.79
N ASP A 238 -6.92 -6.77 13.12
CA ASP A 238 -6.79 -5.52 13.90
C ASP A 238 -5.34 -5.03 14.06
N THR A 239 -4.37 -5.64 13.37
CA THR A 239 -2.95 -5.34 13.52
C THR A 239 -2.34 -4.74 12.25
N ILE A 240 -1.53 -3.69 12.44
CA ILE A 240 -0.58 -3.22 11.42
C ILE A 240 0.81 -3.73 11.78
N ILE A 241 1.50 -4.33 10.80
CA ILE A 241 2.87 -4.79 10.93
C ILE A 241 3.76 -3.86 10.10
N ALA A 242 4.69 -3.19 10.77
CA ALA A 242 5.60 -2.22 10.14
C ALA A 242 7.03 -2.41 10.63
N GLY A 243 7.98 -1.83 9.91
CA GLY A 243 9.40 -1.99 10.19
C GLY A 243 10.12 -0.66 10.22
N TYR A 244 11.01 -0.50 11.20
CA TYR A 244 11.98 0.59 11.23
C TYR A 244 13.40 0.07 11.39
N GLY A 245 14.32 0.68 10.66
CA GLY A 245 15.75 0.49 10.83
C GLY A 245 16.57 1.42 9.95
N PHE A 246 17.79 1.73 10.39
CA PHE A 246 18.74 2.55 9.65
C PHE A 246 20.17 2.27 10.14
N THR A 247 21.17 2.70 9.37
CA THR A 247 22.58 2.52 9.74
C THR A 247 22.87 3.06 11.14
N ALA A 248 23.40 2.21 12.02
CA ALA A 248 23.69 2.53 13.43
C ALA A 248 22.47 2.96 14.27
N GLU A 249 21.27 2.58 13.82
CA GLU A 249 20.01 2.78 14.55
C GLU A 249 19.41 1.41 14.89
N PRO A 250 18.50 1.33 15.89
CA PRO A 250 17.98 0.04 16.29
C PRO A 250 16.93 -0.47 15.31
N ASP A 251 17.18 -1.65 14.73
CA ASP A 251 16.23 -2.29 13.82
C ASP A 251 15.16 -3.12 14.55
N TYR A 252 13.90 -2.89 14.21
CA TYR A 252 12.74 -3.55 14.80
C TYR A 252 11.62 -3.79 13.78
N LEU A 253 10.90 -4.90 14.00
CA LEU A 253 9.55 -5.10 13.49
C LEU A 253 8.56 -4.68 14.60
N TYR A 254 7.50 -3.97 14.24
CA TYR A 254 6.50 -3.46 15.16
C TYR A 254 5.13 -4.02 14.82
N LEU A 255 4.37 -4.37 15.86
CA LEU A 255 2.95 -4.65 15.75
C LEU A 255 2.19 -3.52 16.43
N LEU A 256 1.27 -2.93 15.67
CA LEU A 256 0.47 -1.78 16.08
C LEU A 256 -1.00 -2.17 16.09
N ASP A 257 -1.73 -1.60 17.04
CA ASP A 257 -3.19 -1.57 17.01
C ASP A 257 -3.65 -0.68 15.84
N LYS A 258 -4.37 -1.26 14.88
CA LYS A 258 -4.89 -0.58 13.69
C LYS A 258 -5.84 0.57 14.03
N LYS A 259 -6.55 0.50 15.16
CA LYS A 259 -7.53 1.51 15.59
C LYS A 259 -6.89 2.73 16.24
N THR A 260 -5.74 2.56 16.88
CA THR A 260 -5.13 3.61 17.72
C THR A 260 -3.74 4.05 17.25
N GLY A 261 -3.05 3.25 16.43
CA GLY A 261 -1.66 3.47 16.04
C GLY A 261 -0.66 3.19 17.16
N ALA A 262 -1.11 2.62 18.29
CA ALA A 262 -0.25 2.29 19.41
C ALA A 262 0.53 1.00 19.15
N VAL A 263 1.85 1.05 19.34
CA VAL A 263 2.70 -0.15 19.32
C VAL A 263 2.42 -0.99 20.56
N TYR A 264 2.03 -2.24 20.39
CA TYR A 264 1.84 -3.19 21.49
C TYR A 264 2.94 -4.26 21.55
N GLU A 265 3.69 -4.47 20.48
CA GLU A 265 4.83 -5.41 20.45
C GLU A 265 5.95 -4.89 19.53
N ARG A 266 7.19 -5.23 19.90
CA ARG A 266 8.40 -4.90 19.13
C ARG A 266 9.31 -6.12 19.12
N ILE A 267 9.78 -6.50 17.94
CA ILE A 267 10.63 -7.67 17.73
C ILE A 267 11.97 -7.19 17.18
N LYS A 268 13.06 -7.49 17.89
CA LYS A 268 14.41 -7.08 17.47
C LYS A 268 14.81 -7.82 16.19
N LEU A 269 15.29 -7.06 15.21
CA LEU A 269 15.87 -7.57 13.97
C LEU A 269 17.40 -7.35 13.97
N LYS A 270 18.12 -8.13 13.16
CA LYS A 270 19.58 -8.00 12.97
C LYS A 270 19.99 -6.80 12.11
N SER A 271 19.11 -6.37 11.21
CA SER A 271 19.34 -5.23 10.32
C SER A 271 18.02 -4.61 9.90
N GLY A 272 18.06 -3.44 9.27
CA GLY A 272 16.87 -2.68 8.90
C GLY A 272 15.92 -3.44 7.97
N PRO A 273 14.61 -3.49 8.28
CA PRO A 273 13.61 -4.16 7.45
C PRO A 273 13.37 -3.41 6.15
N GLU A 274 13.22 -4.16 5.06
CA GLU A 274 12.98 -3.66 3.71
C GLU A 274 11.59 -4.06 3.23
N PHE A 275 11.24 -5.35 3.26
CA PHE A 275 9.94 -5.87 2.83
C PHE A 275 9.28 -6.71 3.91
N ILE A 276 7.96 -6.61 4.02
CA ILE A 276 7.12 -7.32 4.99
C ILE A 276 5.96 -7.95 4.22
N ILE A 277 5.93 -9.25 3.99
CA ILE A 277 4.96 -9.86 3.04
C ILE A 277 4.26 -11.06 3.66
N PRO A 278 2.92 -11.06 3.77
CA PRO A 278 2.17 -12.21 4.25
C PRO A 278 1.98 -13.23 3.13
N LYS A 279 2.03 -14.52 3.48
CA LYS A 279 1.66 -15.62 2.58
C LYS A 279 1.18 -16.82 3.41
N GLY A 280 -0.12 -17.10 3.33
CA GLY A 280 -0.76 -18.09 4.20
C GLY A 280 -0.69 -17.68 5.66
N ASP A 281 -0.31 -18.61 6.54
CA ASP A 281 -0.07 -18.38 7.97
C ASP A 281 1.34 -17.82 8.29
N HIS A 282 2.10 -17.43 7.26
CA HIS A 282 3.47 -16.95 7.41
C HIS A 282 3.61 -15.47 7.06
N LEU A 283 4.54 -14.81 7.75
CA LEU A 283 5.04 -13.49 7.41
C LEU A 283 6.52 -13.61 7.01
N TYR A 284 6.82 -13.18 5.80
CA TYR A 284 8.18 -13.09 5.27
C TYR A 284 8.68 -11.67 5.49
N VAL A 285 9.80 -11.52 6.19
CA VAL A 285 10.40 -10.20 6.42
C VAL A 285 11.82 -10.23 5.88
N ARG A 286 12.07 -9.46 4.83
CA ARG A 286 13.42 -9.23 4.33
C ARG A 286 14.01 -8.01 5.03
N THR A 287 15.22 -8.15 5.54
CA THR A 287 16.02 -7.04 6.05
C THR A 287 17.27 -6.88 5.19
N TYR A 288 18.00 -5.78 5.38
CA TYR A 288 19.22 -5.46 4.62
C TYR A 288 20.15 -6.66 4.38
N ASN A 289 20.40 -7.50 5.39
CA ASN A 289 21.28 -8.67 5.25
C ASN A 289 20.72 -9.99 5.83
N THR A 290 19.44 -10.04 6.23
CA THR A 290 18.83 -11.23 6.83
C THR A 290 17.37 -11.38 6.38
N ASP A 291 16.99 -12.58 5.97
CA ASP A 291 15.59 -12.95 5.74
C ASP A 291 15.04 -13.64 6.99
N TYR A 292 13.83 -13.25 7.38
CA TYR A 292 13.09 -13.85 8.49
C TYR A 292 11.80 -14.46 7.96
N ARG A 293 11.38 -15.51 8.67
CA ARG A 293 10.04 -16.05 8.53
C ARG A 293 9.42 -16.17 9.91
N PHE A 294 8.21 -15.66 10.04
CA PHE A 294 7.38 -15.76 11.24
C PHE A 294 6.12 -16.54 10.92
N ARG A 295 5.59 -17.27 11.91
CA ARG A 295 4.21 -17.73 11.91
C ARG A 295 3.34 -16.64 12.51
N VAL A 296 2.22 -16.34 11.85
CA VAL A 296 1.21 -15.41 12.33
C VAL A 296 0.19 -16.18 13.15
N GLU A 297 0.03 -15.82 14.41
CA GLU A 297 -0.89 -16.47 15.34
C GLU A 297 -1.84 -15.41 15.93
N SER A 298 -3.15 -15.62 15.83
CA SER A 298 -4.16 -14.78 16.49
C SER A 298 -4.30 -15.18 17.95
N ARG A 299 -4.39 -14.19 18.85
CA ARG A 299 -4.77 -14.39 20.25
C ARG A 299 -6.25 -14.09 20.48
#